data_AF-A0AA48L1Y3-F1
#
_entry.id   AF-A0AA48L1Y3-F1
#
_cell.length_a   1.000
_cell.length_b   1.000
_cell.length_c   1.000
_cell.angle_alpha   90.00
_cell.angle_beta   90.00
_cell.angle_gamma   90.00
#
_symmetry.space_group_name_H-M   'P 1'
#
loop_
_entity.id
_entity.type
_entity.pdbx_description
1 polymer ?
#
loop_
_entity_poly.entity_id
_entity_poly.type
_entity_poly.pdbx_seq_one_letter_code
_entity_poly.pdbx_strand_id
1 'polypeptide(L)'
;MFKLVLALAASVASVASAVAQQEPYMPLDAPRVNVSLFVMSRCPDARICETVFEEVLKQDHILSKIDLAIDYLGHIDEAAPYGVECMHGDLECAGNAHQLCVRAHAPLDKFYATLSCMNYANFPGVIGTTALTRKCADTAGIDWWRSGIGACIEGKEAERAGRLAEREAWLTGTEIKIPNVLAEEEIDEWADADALDPLAEEGRKRLVDSVKYTIKEGVTKSCTIRIASTLKHSPRECIVDGGVWKGCDDGHAASDFARVIKQEWANLQK
;
A
#
# COMPACT_ATOMS: atom_id res chain seq x y z
N MET A 1 56.43 -54.80 30.97
CA MET A 1 56.32 -53.71 29.97
C MET A 1 54.88 -53.67 29.50
N PHE A 2 54.22 -52.54 29.74
CA PHE A 2 52.78 -52.30 29.55
C PHE A 2 52.32 -52.60 28.12
N LYS A 3 51.27 -53.42 27.95
CA LYS A 3 50.47 -53.44 26.71
C LYS A 3 49.14 -52.76 27.00
N LEU A 4 49.02 -51.59 26.38
CA LEU A 4 47.88 -50.68 26.35
C LEU A 4 46.69 -51.40 25.70
N VAL A 5 45.58 -51.56 26.43
CA VAL A 5 44.30 -52.00 25.88
C VAL A 5 43.59 -50.76 25.34
N LEU A 6 43.60 -50.59 24.01
CA LEU A 6 42.88 -49.53 23.33
C LEU A 6 41.42 -49.98 23.17
N ALA A 7 40.50 -49.43 23.96
CA ALA A 7 39.07 -49.60 23.75
C ALA A 7 38.63 -48.69 22.58
N LEU A 8 38.28 -49.29 21.44
CA LEU A 8 37.58 -48.56 20.37
C LEU A 8 36.14 -48.31 20.82
N ALA A 9 35.85 -47.09 21.25
CA ALA A 9 34.48 -46.60 21.34
C ALA A 9 34.01 -46.24 19.92
N ALA A 10 33.15 -47.08 19.33
CA ALA A 10 32.46 -46.74 18.09
C ALA A 10 31.42 -45.65 18.40
N SER A 11 31.77 -44.39 18.13
CA SER A 11 30.83 -43.28 18.15
C SER A 11 29.89 -43.40 16.95
N VAL A 12 28.66 -43.86 17.19
CA VAL A 12 27.59 -43.80 16.19
C VAL A 12 27.18 -42.34 16.06
N ALA A 13 27.70 -41.65 15.06
CA ALA A 13 27.23 -40.32 14.72
C ALA A 13 25.79 -40.46 14.20
N SER A 14 24.81 -40.09 15.04
CA SER A 14 23.43 -39.95 14.61
C SER A 14 23.35 -38.81 13.61
N VAL A 15 23.24 -39.15 12.33
CA VAL A 15 22.91 -38.17 11.29
C VAL A 15 21.42 -37.89 11.44
N ALA A 16 21.09 -36.88 12.25
CA ALA A 16 19.75 -36.34 12.26
C ALA A 16 19.51 -35.70 10.88
N SER A 17 18.78 -36.40 10.01
CA SER A 17 18.31 -35.84 8.75
C SER A 17 17.51 -34.59 9.04
N ALA A 18 18.06 -33.43 8.69
CA ALA A 18 17.28 -32.21 8.58
C ALA A 18 16.28 -32.41 7.45
N VAL A 19 15.08 -32.87 7.80
CA VAL A 19 13.92 -32.75 6.90
C VAL A 19 13.66 -31.26 6.82
N ALA A 20 14.14 -30.64 5.73
CA ALA A 20 13.68 -29.33 5.34
C ALA A 20 12.15 -29.41 5.27
N GLN A 21 11.47 -28.73 6.19
CA GLN A 21 10.03 -28.58 6.11
C GLN A 21 9.76 -27.83 4.82
N GLN A 22 9.31 -28.58 3.81
CA GLN A 22 8.85 -28.02 2.56
C GLN A 22 7.62 -27.19 2.91
N GLU A 23 7.74 -25.87 2.83
CA GLU A 23 6.63 -24.93 2.93
C GLU A 23 5.46 -25.48 2.10
N PRO A 24 4.25 -25.61 2.68
CA PRO A 24 3.12 -26.16 1.96
C PRO A 24 2.91 -25.38 0.65
N TYR A 25 2.97 -26.08 -0.48
CA TYR A 25 2.65 -25.50 -1.79
C TYR A 25 1.17 -25.09 -1.78
N MET A 26 0.90 -23.80 -1.64
CA MET A 26 -0.46 -23.27 -1.75
C MET A 26 -0.78 -23.02 -3.23
N PRO A 27 -1.88 -23.60 -3.76
CA PRO A 27 -2.36 -23.26 -5.10
C PRO A 27 -2.53 -21.75 -5.25
N LEU A 28 -2.15 -21.21 -6.42
CA LEU A 28 -2.30 -19.78 -6.73
C LEU A 28 -3.76 -19.29 -6.58
N ASP A 29 -4.73 -20.19 -6.77
CA ASP A 29 -6.18 -19.91 -6.69
C ASP A 29 -6.80 -20.28 -5.32
N ALA A 30 -5.99 -20.55 -4.29
CA ALA A 30 -6.51 -20.84 -2.95
C ALA A 30 -7.31 -19.63 -2.42
N PRO A 31 -8.49 -19.85 -1.80
CA PRO A 31 -9.29 -18.76 -1.24
C PRO A 31 -8.49 -17.92 -0.25
N ARG A 32 -8.62 -16.60 -0.35
CA ARG A 32 -7.96 -15.62 0.53
C ARG A 32 -8.99 -14.78 1.28
N VAL A 33 -8.55 -14.22 2.40
CA VAL A 33 -9.39 -13.34 3.22
C VAL A 33 -9.44 -11.97 2.56
N ASN A 34 -10.62 -11.52 2.18
CA ASN A 34 -10.80 -10.15 1.71
C ASN A 34 -10.61 -9.18 2.88
N VAL A 35 -9.67 -8.25 2.72
CA VAL A 35 -9.45 -7.17 3.67
C VAL A 35 -9.51 -5.85 2.91
N SER A 36 -10.27 -4.88 3.43
CA SER A 36 -10.42 -3.56 2.84
C SER A 36 -10.00 -2.49 3.84
N LEU A 37 -9.18 -1.55 3.40
CA LEU A 37 -8.92 -0.30 4.11
C LEU A 37 -9.63 0.82 3.36
N PHE A 38 -10.47 1.56 4.08
CA PHE A 38 -11.09 2.78 3.57
C PHE A 38 -10.43 3.98 4.24
N VAL A 39 -9.75 4.81 3.45
CA VAL A 39 -8.85 5.86 3.95
C VAL A 39 -9.00 7.15 3.15
N MET A 40 -8.24 8.17 3.56
CA MET A 40 -7.98 9.35 2.74
C MET A 40 -6.49 9.69 2.87
N SER A 41 -5.84 10.00 1.76
CA SER A 41 -4.38 10.14 1.68
C SER A 41 -3.79 11.23 2.57
N ARG A 42 -4.59 12.25 2.95
CA ARG A 42 -4.17 13.38 3.81
C ARG A 42 -4.79 13.34 5.21
N CYS A 43 -5.50 12.27 5.56
CA CYS A 43 -6.16 12.13 6.85
C CYS A 43 -5.20 11.60 7.94
N PRO A 44 -5.08 12.27 9.11
CA PRO A 44 -4.22 11.80 10.19
C PRO A 44 -4.67 10.45 10.77
N ASP A 45 -5.98 10.17 10.81
CA ASP A 45 -6.49 8.87 11.25
C ASP A 45 -6.07 7.76 10.26
N ALA A 46 -6.13 8.00 8.95
CA ALA A 46 -5.74 7.02 7.94
C ALA A 46 -4.32 6.48 8.16
N ARG A 47 -3.36 7.37 8.47
CA ARG A 47 -1.97 6.97 8.75
C ARG A 47 -1.87 5.97 9.89
N ILE A 48 -2.75 6.03 10.89
CA ILE A 48 -2.77 5.10 12.01
C ILE A 48 -3.11 3.70 11.50
N CYS A 49 -4.19 3.56 10.71
CA CYS A 49 -4.56 2.28 10.09
C CYS A 49 -3.47 1.79 9.15
N GLU A 50 -2.94 2.66 8.30
CA GLU A 50 -1.91 2.31 7.32
C GLU A 50 -0.64 1.81 7.99
N THR A 51 -0.18 2.48 9.06
CA THR A 51 0.98 2.07 9.86
C THR A 51 0.74 0.72 10.53
N VAL A 52 -0.43 0.53 11.16
CA VAL A 52 -0.76 -0.75 11.79
C VAL A 52 -0.82 -1.86 10.73
N PHE A 53 -1.40 -1.59 9.57
CA PHE A 53 -1.53 -2.60 8.53
C PHE A 53 -0.20 -2.91 7.85
N GLU A 54 0.72 -1.97 7.74
CA GLU A 54 2.10 -2.24 7.33
C GLU A 54 2.74 -3.29 8.27
N GLU A 55 2.56 -3.13 9.58
CA GLU A 55 3.03 -4.11 10.58
C GLU A 55 2.29 -5.45 10.50
N VAL A 56 1.01 -5.45 10.11
CA VAL A 56 0.25 -6.69 9.83
C VAL A 56 0.85 -7.44 8.66
N LEU A 57 1.23 -6.75 7.57
CA LEU A 57 1.82 -7.38 6.39
C LEU A 57 3.20 -7.99 6.66
N LYS A 58 3.93 -7.46 7.64
CA LYS A 58 5.21 -8.01 8.13
C LYS A 58 5.02 -9.28 8.98
N GLN A 59 3.81 -9.56 9.46
CA GLN A 59 3.55 -10.78 10.22
C GLN A 59 3.64 -12.02 9.32
N ASP A 60 4.10 -13.10 9.95
CA ASP A 60 4.43 -14.35 9.29
C ASP A 60 3.30 -14.88 8.38
N HIS A 61 3.63 -15.02 7.09
CA HIS A 61 2.79 -15.48 5.97
C HIS A 61 1.43 -14.77 5.79
N ILE A 62 1.27 -13.50 6.21
CA ILE A 62 0.02 -12.76 5.99
C ILE A 62 -0.21 -12.41 4.51
N LEU A 63 0.83 -11.97 3.80
CA LEU A 63 0.73 -11.54 2.39
C LEU A 63 0.12 -12.62 1.49
N SER A 64 0.38 -13.89 1.76
CA SER A 64 -0.15 -15.01 0.97
C SER A 64 -1.58 -15.43 1.36
N LYS A 65 -2.19 -14.80 2.38
CA LYS A 65 -3.49 -15.19 2.96
C LYS A 65 -4.60 -14.19 2.71
N ILE A 66 -4.27 -13.00 2.21
CA ILE A 66 -5.22 -11.90 2.05
C ILE A 66 -5.30 -11.44 0.61
N ASP A 67 -6.47 -10.92 0.26
CA ASP A 67 -6.64 -10.01 -0.85
C ASP A 67 -6.94 -8.63 -0.26
N LEU A 68 -5.92 -7.77 -0.29
CA LEU A 68 -5.99 -6.43 0.29
C LEU A 68 -6.42 -5.39 -0.75
N ALA A 69 -7.56 -4.75 -0.48
CA ALA A 69 -8.05 -3.58 -1.19
C ALA A 69 -7.82 -2.33 -0.34
N ILE A 70 -7.50 -1.22 -1.00
CA ILE A 70 -7.46 0.11 -0.40
C ILE A 70 -8.33 1.03 -1.25
N ASP A 71 -9.26 1.71 -0.60
CA ASP A 71 -10.25 2.54 -1.25
C ASP A 71 -10.45 3.85 -0.49
N TYR A 72 -10.92 4.87 -1.20
CA TYR A 72 -10.85 6.25 -0.72
C TYR A 72 -12.22 6.87 -0.50
N LEU A 73 -12.33 7.70 0.53
CA LEU A 73 -13.52 8.50 0.78
C LEU A 73 -13.49 9.77 -0.08
N GLY A 74 -14.68 10.28 -0.39
CA GLY A 74 -14.91 11.50 -1.13
C GLY A 74 -16.38 11.63 -1.52
N HIS A 75 -16.71 12.70 -2.23
CA HIS A 75 -18.02 12.91 -2.83
C HIS A 75 -17.88 13.02 -4.35
N ILE A 76 -18.80 12.40 -5.09
CA ILE A 76 -18.78 12.50 -6.56
C ILE A 76 -19.31 13.87 -6.97
N ASP A 77 -18.48 14.62 -7.68
CA ASP A 77 -18.84 15.89 -8.31
C ASP A 77 -18.15 16.00 -9.67
N GLU A 78 -18.95 16.01 -10.74
CA GLU A 78 -18.43 16.12 -12.12
C GLU A 78 -17.82 17.49 -12.42
N ALA A 79 -18.15 18.52 -11.63
CA ALA A 79 -17.57 19.86 -11.76
C ALA A 79 -16.21 19.99 -11.07
N ALA A 80 -15.88 19.10 -10.13
CA ALA A 80 -14.61 19.13 -9.41
C ALA A 80 -13.43 18.77 -10.34
N PRO A 81 -12.21 19.31 -10.11
CA PRO A 81 -11.05 19.13 -10.98
C PRO A 81 -10.73 17.66 -11.33
N TYR A 82 -11.01 16.74 -10.40
CA TYR A 82 -10.77 15.30 -10.55
C TYR A 82 -12.05 14.45 -10.63
N GLY A 83 -13.24 15.07 -10.72
CA GLY A 83 -14.52 14.36 -10.69
C GLY A 83 -14.96 13.91 -9.28
N VAL A 84 -14.25 14.36 -8.25
CA VAL A 84 -14.45 14.05 -6.84
C VAL A 84 -14.11 15.27 -6.00
N GLU A 85 -14.93 15.56 -4.99
CA GLU A 85 -14.59 16.47 -3.88
C GLU A 85 -14.05 15.66 -2.69
N CYS A 86 -12.88 16.04 -2.18
CA CYS A 86 -12.23 15.39 -1.04
C CYS A 86 -12.27 16.27 0.21
N MET A 87 -12.21 15.66 1.39
CA MET A 87 -12.38 16.36 2.67
C MET A 87 -11.21 17.31 2.99
N HIS A 88 -10.01 17.00 2.51
CA HIS A 88 -8.81 17.82 2.70
C HIS A 88 -8.37 18.52 1.40
N GLY A 89 -9.33 18.84 0.52
CA GLY A 89 -9.13 19.60 -0.72
C GLY A 89 -8.53 18.78 -1.86
N ASP A 90 -8.20 19.46 -2.95
CA ASP A 90 -7.85 18.81 -4.22
C ASP A 90 -6.53 18.03 -4.16
N LEU A 91 -5.58 18.43 -3.32
CA LEU A 91 -4.35 17.64 -3.09
C LEU A 91 -4.66 16.27 -2.48
N GLU A 92 -5.71 16.15 -1.67
CA GLU A 92 -6.15 14.83 -1.19
C GLU A 92 -6.69 13.98 -2.33
N CYS A 93 -7.50 14.56 -3.21
CA CYS A 93 -8.03 13.84 -4.37
C CYS A 93 -6.91 13.38 -5.30
N ALA A 94 -5.93 14.24 -5.59
CA ALA A 94 -4.73 13.85 -6.33
C ALA A 94 -3.95 12.74 -5.60
N GLY A 95 -3.75 12.88 -4.28
CA GLY A 95 -3.05 11.90 -3.45
C GLY A 95 -3.74 10.53 -3.43
N ASN A 96 -5.07 10.51 -3.34
CA ASN A 96 -5.90 9.32 -3.42
C ASN A 96 -5.71 8.64 -4.79
N ALA A 97 -5.78 9.41 -5.88
CA ALA A 97 -5.56 8.90 -7.23
C ALA A 97 -4.14 8.33 -7.42
N HIS A 98 -3.12 9.03 -6.91
CA HIS A 98 -1.73 8.60 -7.00
C HIS A 98 -1.52 7.28 -6.28
N GLN A 99 -2.01 7.16 -5.04
CA GLN A 99 -1.90 5.91 -4.27
C GLN A 99 -2.67 4.76 -4.96
N LEU A 100 -3.84 5.02 -5.55
CA LEU A 100 -4.56 4.03 -6.38
C LEU A 100 -3.78 3.59 -7.62
N CYS A 101 -3.10 4.51 -8.30
CA CYS A 101 -2.22 4.18 -9.43
C CYS A 101 -1.04 3.32 -8.99
N VAL A 102 -0.38 3.67 -7.88
CA VAL A 102 0.71 2.85 -7.32
C VAL A 102 0.18 1.46 -6.96
N ARG A 103 -0.96 1.36 -6.28
CA ARG A 103 -1.55 0.07 -5.90
C ARG A 103 -1.88 -0.82 -7.11
N ALA A 104 -2.27 -0.20 -8.22
CA ALA A 104 -2.63 -0.91 -9.45
C ALA A 104 -1.42 -1.45 -10.22
N HIS A 105 -0.29 -0.74 -10.15
CA HIS A 105 0.89 -0.96 -11.00
C HIS A 105 2.13 -1.43 -10.22
N ALA A 106 2.03 -1.61 -8.90
CA ALA A 106 3.10 -2.11 -8.06
C ALA A 106 2.66 -3.31 -7.20
N PRO A 107 3.58 -4.24 -6.89
CA PRO A 107 3.39 -5.24 -5.85
C PRO A 107 3.04 -4.62 -4.50
N LEU A 108 2.35 -5.38 -3.64
CA LEU A 108 1.80 -4.84 -2.40
C LEU A 108 2.86 -4.32 -1.41
N ASP A 109 4.00 -5.00 -1.32
CA ASP A 109 5.15 -4.58 -0.51
C ASP A 109 5.72 -3.24 -1.00
N LYS A 110 5.79 -3.06 -2.33
CA LYS A 110 6.25 -1.83 -2.97
C LYS A 110 5.26 -0.68 -2.86
N PHE A 111 3.97 -1.00 -2.91
CA PHE A 111 2.91 -0.04 -2.61
C PHE A 111 3.04 0.50 -1.18
N TYR A 112 3.16 -0.37 -0.17
CA TYR A 112 3.32 0.07 1.21
C TYR A 112 4.62 0.82 1.46
N ALA A 113 5.73 0.40 0.85
CA ALA A 113 6.98 1.17 0.92
C ALA A 113 6.81 2.59 0.35
N THR A 114 6.09 2.74 -0.76
CA THR A 114 5.76 4.04 -1.36
C THR A 114 4.84 4.86 -0.45
N LEU A 115 3.77 4.25 0.06
CA LEU A 115 2.79 4.87 0.96
C LEU A 115 3.46 5.37 2.25
N SER A 116 4.28 4.55 2.89
CA SER A 116 5.00 4.91 4.11
C SER A 116 6.02 6.03 3.87
N CYS A 117 6.66 6.06 2.70
CA CYS A 117 7.50 7.20 2.29
C CYS A 117 6.68 8.49 2.16
N MET A 118 5.50 8.45 1.53
CA MET A 118 4.62 9.61 1.38
C MET A 118 4.13 10.13 2.74
N ASN A 119 3.92 9.23 3.70
CA ASN A 119 3.46 9.55 5.05
C ASN A 119 4.55 10.04 6.01
N TYR A 120 5.83 10.07 5.60
CA TYR A 120 6.96 10.38 6.47
C TYR A 120 7.33 11.88 6.48
N ALA A 121 8.05 12.32 7.53
CA ALA A 121 8.52 13.69 7.76
C ALA A 121 7.43 14.76 7.99
N ASN A 122 6.90 15.38 6.93
CA ASN A 122 6.02 16.55 7.00
C ASN A 122 4.59 16.20 6.55
N PHE A 123 3.84 15.45 7.38
CA PHE A 123 2.48 15.04 7.01
C PHE A 123 1.44 16.14 7.32
N PRO A 124 0.44 16.39 6.44
CA PRO A 124 0.22 15.74 5.14
C PRO A 124 1.05 16.35 4.00
N GLY A 125 1.73 17.47 4.26
CA GLY A 125 2.71 18.09 3.36
C GLY A 125 2.21 18.21 1.93
N VAL A 126 3.00 17.68 1.01
CA VAL A 126 2.75 17.74 -0.44
C VAL A 126 2.21 16.41 -1.01
N ILE A 127 1.58 15.58 -0.17
CA ILE A 127 0.81 14.40 -0.64
C ILE A 127 -0.23 14.85 -1.66
N GLY A 128 -0.13 14.31 -2.88
CA GLY A 128 -0.91 14.74 -4.04
C GLY A 128 -0.10 15.35 -5.17
N THR A 129 1.18 15.65 -4.94
CA THR A 129 2.08 16.08 -6.03
C THR A 129 2.70 14.87 -6.74
N THR A 130 2.87 14.98 -8.06
CA THR A 130 3.54 13.94 -8.86
C THR A 130 4.99 13.75 -8.40
N ALA A 131 5.65 14.85 -8.04
CA ALA A 131 7.04 14.85 -7.62
C ALA A 131 7.28 14.02 -6.33
N LEU A 132 6.41 14.16 -5.31
CA LEU A 132 6.50 13.33 -4.10
C LEU A 132 6.23 11.85 -4.42
N THR A 133 5.17 11.57 -5.17
CA THR A 133 4.80 10.19 -5.53
C THR A 133 5.92 9.51 -6.31
N ARG A 134 6.52 10.20 -7.29
CA ARG A 134 7.66 9.68 -8.07
C ARG A 134 8.88 9.43 -7.21
N LYS A 135 9.27 10.40 -6.37
CA LYS A 135 10.39 10.23 -5.41
C LYS A 135 10.19 9.01 -4.51
N CYS A 136 8.98 8.81 -4.00
CA CYS A 136 8.68 7.68 -3.12
C CYS A 136 8.60 6.35 -3.88
N ALA A 137 8.07 6.34 -5.11
CA ALA A 137 8.09 5.17 -5.98
C ALA A 137 9.54 4.75 -6.31
N ASP A 138 10.39 5.70 -6.68
CA ASP A 138 11.82 5.46 -6.96
C ASP A 138 12.53 4.95 -5.69
N THR A 139 12.23 5.52 -4.52
CA THR A 139 12.77 5.06 -3.22
C THR A 139 12.34 3.63 -2.89
N ALA A 140 11.10 3.26 -3.24
CA ALA A 140 10.63 1.89 -3.14
C ALA A 140 11.25 0.95 -4.19
N GLY A 141 12.01 1.47 -5.16
CA GLY A 141 12.61 0.71 -6.26
C GLY A 141 11.62 0.38 -7.37
N ILE A 142 10.61 1.24 -7.56
CA ILE A 142 9.67 1.16 -8.67
C ILE A 142 10.12 2.13 -9.77
N ASP A 143 10.32 1.62 -10.98
CA ASP A 143 10.59 2.46 -12.16
C ASP A 143 9.31 3.22 -12.56
N TRP A 144 9.32 4.55 -12.45
CA TRP A 144 8.14 5.39 -12.64
C TRP A 144 7.38 5.13 -13.95
N TRP A 145 8.09 5.02 -15.08
CA TRP A 145 7.45 4.83 -16.37
C TRP A 145 7.22 3.35 -16.67
N ARG A 146 8.23 2.49 -16.50
CA ARG A 146 8.11 1.06 -16.86
C ARG A 146 7.10 0.31 -16.00
N SER A 147 6.83 0.79 -14.78
CA SER A 147 5.77 0.23 -13.94
C SER A 147 4.37 0.51 -14.49
N GLY A 148 4.19 1.58 -15.28
CA GLY A 148 2.88 2.08 -15.70
C GLY A 148 2.29 3.13 -14.74
N ILE A 149 2.93 3.42 -13.60
CA ILE A 149 2.46 4.43 -12.64
C ILE A 149 2.44 5.82 -13.29
N GLY A 150 3.52 6.21 -13.96
CA GLY A 150 3.58 7.51 -14.64
C GLY A 150 2.55 7.65 -15.76
N ALA A 151 2.26 6.58 -16.50
CA ALA A 151 1.18 6.59 -17.50
C ALA A 151 -0.22 6.71 -16.85
N CYS A 152 -0.40 6.11 -15.66
CA CYS A 152 -1.65 6.17 -14.90
C CYS A 152 -1.92 7.59 -14.37
N ILE A 153 -0.88 8.29 -13.91
CA ILE A 153 -0.98 9.62 -13.28
C ILE A 153 -0.88 10.74 -14.33
N GLU A 154 0.15 10.73 -15.16
CA GLU A 154 0.49 11.83 -16.09
C GLU A 154 0.07 11.54 -17.54
N GLY A 155 -0.23 10.28 -17.87
CA GLY A 155 -0.71 9.89 -19.20
C GLY A 155 0.36 9.29 -20.13
N LYS A 156 -0.10 8.65 -21.21
CA LYS A 156 0.77 7.91 -22.15
C LYS A 156 1.73 8.79 -22.94
N GLU A 157 1.37 10.05 -23.18
CA GLU A 157 2.27 10.99 -23.87
C GLU A 157 3.41 11.41 -22.97
N ALA A 158 3.12 11.75 -21.70
CA ALA A 158 4.13 12.02 -20.68
C ALA A 158 5.06 10.82 -20.48
N GLU A 159 4.51 9.60 -20.45
CA GLU A 159 5.31 8.37 -20.39
C GLU A 159 6.28 8.25 -21.57
N ARG A 160 5.81 8.45 -22.80
CA ARG A 160 6.68 8.38 -23.99
C ARG A 160 7.79 9.43 -23.91
N ALA A 161 7.45 10.67 -23.57
CA ALA A 161 8.41 11.75 -23.43
C ALA A 161 9.43 11.46 -22.32
N GLY A 162 8.96 11.02 -21.15
CA GLY A 162 9.80 10.69 -20.00
C GLY A 162 10.76 9.53 -20.26
N ARG A 163 10.30 8.46 -20.92
CA ARG A 163 11.18 7.33 -21.30
C ARG A 163 12.22 7.73 -22.35
N LEU A 164 11.89 8.63 -23.26
CA LEU A 164 12.85 9.19 -24.22
C LEU A 164 13.90 10.04 -23.50
N ALA A 165 13.48 10.90 -22.58
CA ALA A 165 14.39 11.69 -21.74
C ALA A 165 15.32 10.80 -20.89
N GLU A 166 14.79 9.73 -20.30
CA GLU A 166 15.60 8.75 -19.55
C GLU A 166 16.63 8.03 -20.42
N ARG A 167 16.23 7.66 -21.63
CA ARG A 167 17.14 7.04 -22.59
C ARG A 167 18.25 8.00 -23.02
N GLU A 168 17.92 9.26 -23.27
CA GLU A 168 18.88 10.29 -23.65
C GLU A 168 19.87 10.58 -22.51
N ALA A 169 19.37 10.74 -21.29
CA ALA A 169 20.20 10.91 -20.10
C ALA A 169 21.18 9.76 -19.91
N TRP A 170 20.72 8.51 -20.04
CA TRP A 170 21.57 7.34 -19.96
C TRP A 170 22.65 7.31 -21.07
N LEU A 171 22.30 7.68 -22.30
CA LEU A 171 23.24 7.70 -23.43
C LEU A 171 24.30 8.81 -23.32
N THR A 172 23.93 9.94 -22.72
CA THR A 172 24.79 11.12 -22.61
C THR A 172 25.56 11.19 -21.29
N GLY A 173 25.24 10.31 -20.32
CA GLY A 173 25.74 10.41 -18.96
C GLY A 173 25.21 11.64 -18.21
N THR A 174 24.11 12.23 -18.68
CA THR A 174 23.47 13.38 -18.04
C THR A 174 22.57 12.89 -16.92
N GLU A 175 22.53 13.62 -15.81
CA GLU A 175 21.57 13.36 -14.74
C GLU A 175 20.20 13.94 -15.11
N ILE A 176 19.14 13.13 -14.98
CA ILE A 176 17.77 13.62 -15.15
C ILE A 176 17.43 14.42 -13.91
N LYS A 177 17.28 15.72 -14.08
CA LYS A 177 16.57 16.51 -13.08
C LYS A 177 15.11 16.14 -13.19
N ILE A 178 14.63 15.28 -12.29
CA ILE A 178 13.20 15.23 -12.00
C ILE A 178 12.85 16.68 -11.64
N PRO A 179 11.90 17.34 -12.34
CA PRO A 179 11.49 18.69 -11.99
C PRO A 179 11.32 18.70 -10.48
N ASN A 180 12.09 19.58 -9.83
CA ASN A 180 12.16 19.62 -8.38
C ASN A 180 10.73 19.46 -7.88
N VAL A 181 10.52 18.53 -6.92
CA VAL A 181 9.50 18.74 -5.88
C VAL A 181 9.61 20.22 -5.61
N LEU A 182 8.62 21.02 -6.06
CA LEU A 182 8.62 22.47 -5.81
C LEU A 182 9.12 22.57 -4.38
N ALA A 183 10.28 23.22 -4.19
CA ALA A 183 11.04 23.07 -2.95
C ALA A 183 10.02 23.11 -1.83
N GLU A 184 9.99 22.14 -0.91
CA GLU A 184 8.89 21.99 0.07
C GLU A 184 8.52 23.31 0.79
N GLU A 185 9.42 24.29 0.69
CA GLU A 185 9.38 25.70 1.07
C GLU A 185 8.54 26.67 0.18
N GLU A 186 8.09 26.29 -1.03
CA GLU A 186 7.37 27.15 -2.00
C GLU A 186 5.92 26.72 -2.26
N ILE A 187 5.50 25.51 -1.83
CA ILE A 187 4.10 25.12 -1.87
C ILE A 187 3.44 25.67 -0.61
N ASP A 188 2.83 26.85 -0.74
CA ASP A 188 1.88 27.36 0.26
C ASP A 188 0.85 26.27 0.54
N GLU A 189 0.50 26.06 1.80
CA GLU A 189 -0.53 25.10 2.23
C GLU A 189 -1.89 25.39 1.57
N TRP A 190 -2.04 26.60 1.00
CA TRP A 190 -3.16 27.07 0.19
C TRP A 190 -2.81 27.32 -1.29
N ALA A 191 -1.78 26.66 -1.83
CA ALA A 191 -1.42 26.78 -3.24
C ALA A 191 -2.66 26.63 -4.13
N ASP A 192 -2.93 27.67 -4.91
CA ASP A 192 -4.13 27.81 -5.73
C ASP A 192 -4.34 26.59 -6.64
N ALA A 193 -5.61 26.21 -6.87
CA ALA A 193 -5.99 25.06 -7.70
C ALA A 193 -5.37 25.06 -9.11
N ASP A 194 -4.93 26.23 -9.61
CA ASP A 194 -4.22 26.41 -10.88
C ASP A 194 -2.77 25.86 -10.88
N ALA A 195 -2.24 25.47 -9.71
CA ALA A 195 -0.92 24.88 -9.54
C ALA A 195 -0.94 23.33 -9.46
N LEU A 196 -2.11 22.70 -9.61
CA LEU A 196 -2.26 21.26 -9.47
C LEU A 196 -1.91 20.52 -10.78
N ASP A 197 -1.17 19.42 -10.64
CA ASP A 197 -0.86 18.54 -11.78
C ASP A 197 -2.15 17.93 -12.35
N PRO A 198 -2.41 18.06 -13.67
CA PRO A 198 -3.57 17.43 -14.27
C PRO A 198 -3.46 15.91 -14.18
N LEU A 199 -4.56 15.25 -13.79
CA LEU A 199 -4.62 13.80 -13.67
C LEU A 199 -5.09 13.16 -14.99
N ALA A 200 -4.35 12.16 -15.45
CA ALA A 200 -4.69 11.37 -16.63
C ALA A 200 -5.97 10.55 -16.44
N GLU A 201 -6.55 10.09 -17.56
CA GLU A 201 -7.82 9.38 -17.60
C GLU A 201 -7.86 8.16 -16.66
N GLU A 202 -6.79 7.35 -16.64
CA GLU A 202 -6.73 6.16 -15.79
C GLU A 202 -6.77 6.53 -14.30
N GLY A 203 -5.89 7.44 -13.85
CA GLY A 203 -5.86 7.91 -12.48
C GLY A 203 -7.19 8.51 -12.03
N ARG A 204 -7.80 9.35 -12.87
CA ARG A 204 -9.11 9.96 -12.61
C ARG A 204 -10.19 8.89 -12.48
N LYS A 205 -10.22 7.92 -13.41
CA LYS A 205 -11.17 6.82 -13.39
C LYS A 205 -11.03 5.99 -12.11
N ARG A 206 -9.81 5.67 -11.69
CA ARG A 206 -9.56 4.91 -10.46
C ARG A 206 -10.06 5.65 -9.23
N LEU A 207 -9.80 6.95 -9.13
CA LEU A 207 -10.31 7.79 -8.03
C LEU A 207 -11.85 7.74 -7.97
N VAL A 208 -12.52 8.02 -9.10
CA VAL A 208 -13.99 8.01 -9.18
C VAL A 208 -14.56 6.63 -8.85
N ASP A 209 -13.98 5.55 -9.39
CA ASP A 209 -14.44 4.18 -9.13
C ASP A 209 -14.27 3.79 -7.66
N SER A 210 -13.14 4.16 -7.04
CA SER A 210 -12.86 3.91 -5.63
C SER A 210 -13.84 4.65 -4.72
N VAL A 211 -14.09 5.93 -4.98
CA VAL A 211 -15.07 6.71 -4.18
C VAL A 211 -16.48 6.17 -4.33
N LYS A 212 -16.89 5.79 -5.55
CA LYS A 212 -18.19 5.11 -5.78
C LYS A 212 -18.29 3.81 -5.00
N TYR A 213 -17.20 3.04 -4.95
CA TYR A 213 -17.16 1.79 -4.18
C TYR A 213 -17.28 2.07 -2.67
N THR A 214 -16.52 3.02 -2.12
CA THR A 214 -16.62 3.42 -0.71
C THR A 214 -18.03 3.87 -0.33
N ILE A 215 -18.70 4.67 -1.17
CA ILE A 215 -20.10 5.10 -0.98
C ILE A 215 -21.04 3.88 -0.97
N LYS A 216 -20.88 2.97 -1.93
CA LYS A 216 -21.69 1.74 -2.02
C LYS A 216 -21.52 0.85 -0.78
N GLU A 217 -20.31 0.79 -0.23
CA GLU A 217 -19.98 0.03 0.98
C GLU A 217 -20.45 0.71 2.29
N GLY A 218 -21.09 1.88 2.18
CA GLY A 218 -21.67 2.63 3.31
C GLY A 218 -20.64 3.22 4.27
N VAL A 219 -19.38 3.36 3.82
CA VAL A 219 -18.30 3.84 4.68
C VAL A 219 -18.30 5.36 4.73
N THR A 220 -18.29 5.91 5.94
CA THR A 220 -18.37 7.36 6.19
C THR A 220 -17.19 7.91 6.98
N LYS A 221 -16.28 7.03 7.43
CA LYS A 221 -15.13 7.36 8.26
C LYS A 221 -13.84 6.86 7.62
N SER A 222 -12.85 7.74 7.55
CA SER A 222 -11.49 7.35 7.18
C SER A 222 -10.91 6.43 8.26
N CYS A 223 -9.87 5.67 7.91
CA CYS A 223 -9.30 4.63 8.77
C CYS A 223 -10.36 3.60 9.20
N THR A 224 -11.16 3.12 8.25
CA THR A 224 -12.05 1.96 8.44
C THR A 224 -11.36 0.71 7.90
N ILE A 225 -11.00 -0.21 8.79
CA ILE A 225 -10.48 -1.54 8.45
C ILE A 225 -11.63 -2.52 8.47
N ARG A 226 -11.86 -3.22 7.36
CA ARG A 226 -12.89 -4.25 7.24
C ARG A 226 -12.27 -5.58 6.84
N ILE A 227 -12.45 -6.61 7.68
CA ILE A 227 -12.03 -7.99 7.39
C ILE A 227 -13.28 -8.82 7.14
N ALA A 228 -13.38 -9.40 5.94
CA ALA A 228 -14.45 -10.34 5.63
C ALA A 228 -14.42 -11.53 6.59
N SER A 229 -15.60 -12.01 6.96
CA SER A 229 -15.75 -12.98 8.04
C SER A 229 -16.56 -14.18 7.60
N THR A 230 -15.98 -15.36 7.79
CA THR A 230 -16.64 -16.66 7.72
C THR A 230 -17.00 -17.20 9.11
N LEU A 231 -16.43 -16.61 10.17
CA LEU A 231 -16.65 -17.03 11.56
C LEU A 231 -17.72 -16.21 12.29
N LYS A 232 -18.13 -15.05 11.74
CA LYS A 232 -19.15 -14.15 12.28
C LYS A 232 -20.19 -13.85 11.20
N HIS A 233 -21.40 -13.46 11.63
CA HIS A 233 -22.49 -13.11 10.71
C HIS A 233 -22.28 -11.80 9.93
N SER A 234 -21.34 -10.97 10.36
CA SER A 234 -20.94 -9.72 9.70
C SER A 234 -19.43 -9.64 9.58
N PRO A 235 -18.91 -8.82 8.65
CA PRO A 235 -17.49 -8.46 8.64
C PRO A 235 -17.05 -7.88 9.98
N ARG A 236 -15.76 -8.05 10.31
CA ARG A 236 -15.14 -7.34 11.43
C ARG A 236 -14.75 -5.96 10.94
N GLU A 237 -15.23 -4.94 11.62
CA GLU A 237 -14.97 -3.55 11.27
C GLU A 237 -14.34 -2.82 12.45
N CYS A 238 -13.21 -2.17 12.21
CA CYS A 238 -12.45 -1.45 13.21
C CYS A 238 -12.09 -0.08 12.63
N ILE A 239 -12.48 0.98 13.33
CA ILE A 239 -12.44 2.36 12.85
C ILE A 239 -11.57 3.19 13.78
N VAL A 240 -10.73 4.07 13.25
CA VAL A 240 -10.15 5.18 14.03
C VAL A 240 -10.88 6.47 13.68
N ASP A 241 -11.35 7.19 14.70
CA ASP A 241 -12.05 8.46 14.53
C ASP A 241 -11.58 9.42 15.63
N GLY A 242 -10.80 10.43 15.23
CA GLY A 242 -10.13 11.35 16.16
C GLY A 242 -9.05 10.68 16.99
N GLY A 243 -8.27 9.76 16.38
CA GLY A 243 -7.22 8.99 17.05
C GLY A 243 -7.72 7.89 17.99
N VAL A 244 -9.03 7.64 18.06
CA VAL A 244 -9.63 6.64 18.96
C VAL A 244 -10.16 5.45 18.17
N TRP A 245 -9.71 4.25 18.53
CA TRP A 245 -10.19 2.98 17.99
C TRP A 245 -11.62 2.65 18.46
N LYS A 246 -12.49 2.26 17.53
CA LYS A 246 -13.91 1.91 17.74
C LYS A 246 -14.28 0.65 16.95
N GLY A 247 -15.12 -0.21 17.51
CA GLY A 247 -15.58 -1.45 16.85
C GLY A 247 -14.56 -2.61 16.83
N CYS A 248 -13.40 -2.43 17.45
CA CYS A 248 -12.27 -3.36 17.40
C CYS A 248 -12.36 -4.45 18.48
N ASP A 249 -13.47 -5.19 18.53
CA ASP A 249 -13.75 -6.20 19.58
C ASP A 249 -12.68 -7.31 19.65
N ASP A 250 -12.03 -7.59 18.52
CA ASP A 250 -10.98 -8.59 18.42
C ASP A 250 -9.57 -8.00 18.70
N GLY A 251 -9.47 -6.75 19.13
CA GLY A 251 -8.21 -6.01 19.32
C GLY A 251 -7.83 -5.14 18.13
N HIS A 252 -6.87 -4.23 18.33
CA HIS A 252 -6.44 -3.25 17.32
C HIS A 252 -4.90 -3.18 17.16
N ALA A 253 -4.15 -4.09 17.76
CA ALA A 253 -2.73 -4.24 17.49
C ALA A 253 -2.51 -5.03 16.18
N ALA A 254 -1.34 -4.86 15.55
CA ALA A 254 -1.00 -5.63 14.35
C ALA A 254 -1.09 -7.16 14.58
N SER A 255 -0.71 -7.64 15.76
CA SER A 255 -0.84 -9.04 16.15
C SER A 255 -2.30 -9.52 16.23
N ASP A 256 -3.24 -8.64 16.59
CA ASP A 256 -4.65 -8.97 16.68
C ASP A 256 -5.26 -9.14 15.29
N PHE A 257 -5.01 -8.19 14.39
CA PHE A 257 -5.44 -8.29 13.00
C PHE A 257 -4.84 -9.52 12.32
N ALA A 258 -3.54 -9.78 12.51
CA ALA A 258 -2.89 -10.97 11.96
C ALA A 258 -3.48 -12.27 12.51
N ARG A 259 -3.81 -12.33 13.80
CA ARG A 259 -4.52 -13.47 14.40
C ARG A 259 -5.89 -13.68 13.76
N VAL A 260 -6.68 -12.62 13.61
CA VAL A 260 -8.01 -12.68 12.97
C VAL A 260 -7.89 -13.18 11.53
N ILE A 261 -6.97 -12.61 10.74
CA ILE A 261 -6.71 -13.02 9.35
C ILE A 261 -6.34 -14.50 9.28
N LYS A 262 -5.44 -14.96 10.16
CA LYS A 262 -5.02 -16.37 10.19
C LYS A 262 -6.19 -17.31 10.53
N GLN A 263 -7.08 -16.91 11.43
CA GLN A 263 -8.29 -17.68 11.77
C GLN A 263 -9.28 -17.75 10.62
N GLU A 264 -9.56 -16.62 9.96
CA GLU A 264 -10.45 -16.55 8.80
C GLU A 264 -9.89 -17.35 7.63
N TRP A 265 -8.60 -17.18 7.34
CA TRP A 265 -7.93 -17.92 6.28
C TRP A 265 -7.98 -19.43 6.52
N ALA A 266 -7.68 -19.88 7.75
CA ALA A 266 -7.75 -21.31 8.10
C ALA A 266 -9.17 -21.87 7.99
N ASN A 267 -10.20 -21.04 8.18
CA ASN A 267 -11.58 -21.47 8.01
C ASN A 267 -11.99 -21.53 6.53
N LEU A 268 -11.48 -20.64 5.69
CA LEU A 268 -11.66 -20.65 4.24
C LEU A 268 -11.03 -21.87 3.54
N GLN A 269 -10.02 -22.49 4.15
CA GLN A 269 -9.37 -23.68 3.59
C GLN A 269 -10.07 -25.01 3.94
N LYS A 270 -11.15 -24.98 4.72
CA LYS A 270 -11.92 -26.19 5.09
C LYS A 270 -12.97 -26.50 4.04
#